data_AF-A0A966UJ54-F1
#
_entry.id   AF-A0A966UJ54-F1
#
_cell.length_a   1.000
_cell.length_b   1.000
_cell.length_c   1.000
_cell.angle_alpha   90.00
_cell.angle_beta   90.00
_cell.angle_gamma   90.00
#
_symmetry.space_group_name_H-M   'P 1'
#
loop_
_entity.id
_entity.type
_entity.pdbx_description
1 polymer ?
#
loop_
_entity_poly.entity_id
_entity_poly.type
_entity_poly.pdbx_seq_one_letter_code
_entity_poly.pdbx_strand_id
1 'polypeptide(L)'
;MVVQIIEDGLSRRHPDLPNVEVRTSVVEPGPALDRHWKSLRERWPDKYGDVRYDLMPKRSTTNREKSMKQHRETVERLSNRGYTVNRDTRVWSVYVIELDPNEAPDSRGFLYVGMTSKPPEVRVEEHRVGQRIGPRRTHSLKAHRHFVRRRTDLEPKRKFFSSESALRAESATRIALEAKGFTVIGGTERLPKE
;
A
#
# COMPACT_ATOMS: atom_id res chain seq x y z
N MET A 1 15.52 15.49 9.18
CA MET A 1 14.12 15.00 9.36
C MET A 1 13.96 14.50 10.78
N VAL A 2 12.78 14.60 11.37
CA VAL A 2 12.45 13.98 12.67
C VAL A 2 11.35 12.96 12.45
N VAL A 3 11.51 11.78 13.05
CA VAL A 3 10.47 10.75 13.09
C VAL A 3 10.04 10.61 14.54
N GLN A 4 8.73 10.70 14.78
CA GLN A 4 8.16 10.54 16.12
C GLN A 4 7.05 9.50 16.11
N ILE A 5 6.84 8.82 17.24
CA ILE A 5 5.67 7.98 17.47
C ILE A 5 4.46 8.89 17.67
N ILE A 6 3.31 8.46 17.13
CA ILE A 6 2.02 9.09 17.40
C ILE A 6 1.04 8.03 17.94
N GLU A 7 0.34 8.37 19.01
CA GLU A 7 -0.71 7.54 19.61
C GLU A 7 -2.06 8.19 19.36
N ASP A 8 -2.50 8.13 18.10
CA ASP A 8 -3.70 8.83 17.62
C ASP A 8 -4.94 7.93 17.54
N GLY A 9 -4.85 6.70 18.06
CA GLY A 9 -5.92 5.71 17.99
C GLY A 9 -6.23 5.18 16.58
N LEU A 10 -5.47 5.61 15.55
CA LEU A 10 -5.69 5.14 14.18
C LEU A 10 -5.19 3.71 14.01
N SER A 11 -5.92 2.95 13.18
CA SER A 11 -5.54 1.59 12.79
C SER A 11 -4.12 1.54 12.22
N ARG A 12 -3.33 0.58 12.71
CA ARG A 12 -1.98 0.33 12.22
C ARG A 12 -2.03 -0.46 10.92
N ARG A 13 -1.14 -0.13 9.98
CA ARG A 13 -0.96 -0.94 8.75
C ARG A 13 -0.35 -2.31 9.06
N HIS A 14 0.58 -2.35 10.01
CA HIS A 14 1.17 -3.57 10.55
C HIS A 14 1.00 -3.57 12.08
N PRO A 15 0.45 -4.64 12.69
CA PRO A 15 0.12 -4.65 14.12
C PRO A 15 1.34 -4.37 15.02
N ASP A 16 2.49 -4.93 14.64
CA ASP A 16 3.74 -4.83 15.41
C ASP A 16 4.53 -3.52 15.19
N LEU A 17 4.08 -2.64 14.29
CA LEU A 17 4.78 -1.38 13.98
C LEU A 17 3.94 -0.18 14.47
N PRO A 18 4.55 0.81 15.15
CA PRO A 18 3.82 1.98 15.62
C PRO A 18 3.38 2.89 14.46
N ASN A 19 2.39 3.75 14.73
CA ASN A 19 2.12 4.89 13.88
C ASN A 19 3.22 5.93 14.08
N VAL A 20 3.73 6.50 12.99
CA VAL A 20 4.81 7.47 13.02
C VAL A 20 4.49 8.70 12.20
N GLU A 21 5.01 9.84 12.62
CA GLU A 21 4.94 11.10 11.89
C GLU A 21 6.35 11.54 11.50
N VAL A 22 6.52 11.90 10.22
CA VAL A 22 7.77 12.40 9.65
C VAL A 22 7.65 13.90 9.47
N ARG A 23 8.47 14.65 10.20
CA ARG A 23 8.53 16.12 10.17
C ARG A 23 9.85 16.61 9.62
N THR A 24 9.81 17.76 8.97
CA THR A 24 11.03 18.48 8.59
C THR A 24 11.64 19.14 9.81
N SER A 25 12.97 19.15 9.88
CA SER A 25 13.72 19.87 10.92
C SER A 25 15.12 20.17 10.40
N VAL A 26 15.63 21.34 10.80
CA VAL A 26 17.01 21.77 10.57
C VAL A 26 17.95 21.36 11.69
N VAL A 27 17.41 20.90 12.83
CA VAL A 27 18.21 20.43 13.97
C VAL A 27 18.71 19.02 13.68
N GLU A 28 20.00 18.80 13.89
CA GLU A 28 20.64 17.49 13.70
C GLU A 28 20.19 16.48 14.77
N PRO A 29 20.11 15.18 14.43
CA PRO A 29 19.87 14.13 15.42
C PRO A 29 20.90 14.16 16.55
N GLY A 30 20.45 14.13 17.80
CA GLY A 30 21.31 14.12 18.99
C GLY A 30 20.83 15.07 20.11
N PRO A 31 21.69 15.42 21.07
CA PRO A 31 21.29 16.14 22.28
C PRO A 31 20.62 17.50 22.04
N ALA A 32 20.97 18.18 20.94
CA ALA A 32 20.33 19.44 20.57
C ALA A 32 18.87 19.22 20.13
N LEU A 33 18.61 18.14 19.38
CA LEU A 33 17.24 17.76 19.02
C LEU A 33 16.45 17.33 20.24
N ASP A 34 17.03 16.56 21.18
CA ASP A 34 16.33 16.15 22.40
C ASP A 34 15.82 17.34 23.20
N ARG A 35 16.67 18.34 23.45
CA ARG A 35 16.27 19.56 24.16
C ARG A 35 15.17 20.32 23.42
N HIS A 36 15.33 20.47 22.11
CA HIS A 36 14.35 21.15 21.26
C HIS A 36 13.00 20.42 21.28
N TRP A 37 13.00 19.10 21.10
CA TRP A 37 11.79 18.28 21.02
C TRP A 37 11.09 18.15 22.37
N LYS A 38 11.85 18.05 23.47
CA LYS A 38 11.30 18.06 24.83
C LYS A 38 10.50 19.35 25.09
N SER A 39 11.08 20.51 24.76
CA SER A 39 10.38 21.79 24.90
C SER A 39 9.11 21.87 24.05
N LEU A 40 9.13 21.33 22.83
CA LEU A 40 7.96 21.27 21.96
C LEU A 40 6.86 20.37 22.54
N ARG A 41 7.23 19.21 23.09
CA ARG A 41 6.30 18.26 23.72
C ARG A 41 5.69 18.81 25.01
N GLU A 42 6.47 19.49 25.85
CA GLU A 42 5.95 20.15 27.05
C GLU A 42 4.93 21.24 26.69
N ARG A 43 5.17 21.97 25.59
CA ARG A 43 4.27 23.01 25.11
C ARG A 43 3.03 22.46 24.40
N TRP A 44 3.18 21.37 23.65
CA TRP A 44 2.14 20.80 22.78
C TRP A 44 2.13 19.26 22.84
N PRO A 45 1.70 18.68 23.96
CA PRO A 45 1.80 17.23 24.20
C PRO A 45 1.02 16.40 23.17
N ASP A 46 -0.10 16.90 22.65
CA ASP A 46 -0.91 16.17 21.66
C ASP A 46 -0.32 16.18 20.24
N LYS A 47 0.71 17.01 19.98
CA LYS A 47 1.32 17.18 18.65
C LYS A 47 2.70 16.55 18.54
N TYR A 48 3.41 16.38 19.66
CA TYR A 48 4.79 15.91 19.67
C TYR A 48 4.92 14.69 20.57
N GLY A 49 5.36 13.59 19.98
CA GLY A 49 5.59 12.32 20.66
C GLY A 49 7.07 11.98 20.79
N ASP A 50 7.33 10.74 21.18
CA ASP A 50 8.69 10.24 21.38
C ASP A 50 9.44 10.09 20.04
N VAL A 51 10.69 10.57 20.02
CA VAL A 51 11.55 10.57 18.82
C VAL A 51 12.12 9.17 18.56
N ARG A 52 12.12 8.75 17.30
CA ARG A 52 12.69 7.49 16.81
C ARG A 52 13.91 7.73 15.93
N TYR A 53 15.05 7.90 16.59
CA TYR A 53 16.35 8.13 15.95
C TYR A 53 16.75 7.04 14.95
N ASP A 54 16.44 5.79 15.25
CA ASP A 54 16.71 4.63 14.38
C ASP A 54 15.94 4.69 13.04
N LEU A 55 14.86 5.48 12.99
CA LEU A 55 14.04 5.69 11.79
C LEU A 55 14.41 6.97 11.05
N MET A 56 15.25 7.82 11.62
CA MET A 56 15.66 9.10 11.04
C MET A 56 16.85 8.95 10.08
N PRO A 57 16.97 9.83 9.08
CA PRO A 57 18.23 10.04 8.38
C PRO A 57 19.32 10.53 9.34
N LYS A 58 20.59 10.17 9.06
CA LYS A 58 21.74 10.55 9.90
C LYS A 58 22.08 12.04 9.91
N ARG A 59 21.59 12.80 8.92
CA ARG A 59 21.86 14.24 8.79
C ARG A 59 20.60 15.03 8.45
N SER A 60 20.53 16.24 8.98
CA SER A 60 19.55 17.26 8.63
C SER A 60 20.08 18.13 7.48
N THR A 61 19.20 18.94 6.89
CA THR A 61 19.55 19.85 5.79
C THR A 61 18.73 21.13 5.92
N THR A 62 19.40 22.27 5.71
CA THR A 62 18.77 23.60 5.65
C THR A 62 18.25 23.92 4.25
N ASN A 63 18.76 23.25 3.21
CA ASN A 63 18.25 23.40 1.85
C ASN A 63 16.85 22.78 1.73
N ARG A 64 15.89 23.61 1.30
CA ARG A 64 14.46 23.26 1.18
C ARG A 64 14.21 22.08 0.23
N GLU A 65 14.80 22.09 -0.96
CA GLU A 65 14.60 21.02 -1.95
C GLU A 65 15.16 19.69 -1.45
N LYS A 66 16.37 19.71 -0.87
CA LYS A 66 16.95 18.52 -0.22
C LYS A 66 16.09 18.03 0.94
N SER A 67 15.53 18.94 1.73
CA SER A 67 14.63 18.63 2.84
C SER A 67 13.35 17.96 2.37
N MET A 68 12.72 18.47 1.30
CA MET A 68 11.52 17.88 0.70
C MET A 68 11.80 16.49 0.10
N LYS A 69 12.94 16.34 -0.60
CA LYS A 69 13.37 15.04 -1.13
C LYS A 69 13.58 14.03 0.00
N GLN A 70 14.32 14.40 1.05
CA GLN A 70 14.60 13.55 2.19
C GLN A 70 13.32 13.18 2.97
N HIS A 71 12.37 14.12 3.07
CA HIS A 71 11.04 13.86 3.65
C HIS A 71 10.32 12.77 2.86
N ARG A 72 10.20 12.94 1.54
CA ARG A 72 9.57 11.96 0.65
C ARG A 72 10.23 10.58 0.75
N GLU A 73 11.55 10.52 0.67
CA GLU A 73 12.31 9.26 0.77
C GLU A 73 12.12 8.58 2.13
N THR A 74 12.06 9.36 3.21
CA THR A 74 11.82 8.83 4.56
C THR A 74 10.40 8.26 4.67
N VAL A 75 9.41 9.00 4.19
CA VAL A 75 8.01 8.55 4.17
C VAL A 75 7.87 7.27 3.34
N GLU A 76 8.43 7.24 2.13
CA GLU A 76 8.38 6.08 1.24
C GLU A 76 9.06 4.86 1.85
N ARG A 77 10.29 5.01 2.35
CA ARG A 77 11.03 3.91 2.99
C ARG A 77 10.29 3.32 4.18
N LEU A 78 9.76 4.16 5.07
CA LEU A 78 9.02 3.70 6.25
C LEU A 78 7.67 3.08 5.85
N SER A 79 6.98 3.67 4.88
CA SER A 79 5.73 3.13 4.35
C SER A 79 5.95 1.74 3.74
N ASN A 80 7.02 1.54 2.97
CA ASN A 80 7.37 0.25 2.36
C ASN A 80 7.71 -0.83 3.39
N ARG A 81 8.22 -0.43 4.57
CA ARG A 81 8.48 -1.33 5.71
C ARG A 81 7.23 -1.70 6.50
N GLY A 82 6.09 -1.08 6.22
CA GLY A 82 4.80 -1.38 6.87
C GLY A 82 4.40 -0.41 7.99
N TYR A 83 5.15 0.66 8.24
CA TYR A 83 4.72 1.70 9.18
C TYR A 83 3.49 2.42 8.65
N THR A 84 2.59 2.82 9.55
CA THR A 84 1.57 3.85 9.28
C THR A 84 2.26 5.21 9.38
N VAL A 85 2.54 5.83 8.24
CA VAL A 85 3.30 7.09 8.20
C VAL A 85 2.35 8.24 7.93
N ASN A 86 2.43 9.30 8.74
CA ASN A 86 1.62 10.52 8.57
C ASN A 86 0.11 10.21 8.43
N ARG A 87 -0.40 9.26 9.22
CA ARG A 87 -1.80 8.81 9.23
C ARG A 87 -2.27 8.12 7.94
N ASP A 88 -1.36 7.79 7.02
CA ASP A 88 -1.69 6.97 5.87
C ASP A 88 -1.88 5.51 6.30
N THR A 89 -3.12 5.02 6.27
CA THR A 89 -3.51 3.65 6.65
C THR A 89 -3.66 2.72 5.44
N ARG A 90 -3.37 3.19 4.22
CA ARG A 90 -3.62 2.42 2.98
C ARG A 90 -2.78 1.15 2.95
N VAL A 91 -3.45 0.00 2.90
CA VAL A 91 -2.83 -1.30 2.67
C VAL A 91 -3.35 -1.87 1.36
N TRP A 92 -2.48 -2.52 0.61
CA TRP A 92 -2.83 -3.12 -0.67
C TRP A 92 -3.06 -4.62 -0.52
N SER A 93 -4.00 -5.15 -1.29
CA SER A 93 -4.29 -6.57 -1.38
C SER A 93 -4.42 -6.97 -2.86
N VAL A 94 -4.03 -8.20 -3.17
CA VAL A 94 -4.29 -8.85 -4.46
C VAL A 94 -5.54 -9.71 -4.31
N TYR A 95 -6.42 -9.69 -5.30
CA TYR A 95 -7.67 -10.45 -5.29
C TYR A 95 -7.86 -11.20 -6.61
N VAL A 96 -8.65 -12.28 -6.57
CA VAL A 96 -8.90 -13.15 -7.72
C VAL A 96 -10.41 -13.33 -7.92
N ILE A 97 -10.86 -13.10 -9.15
CA ILE A 97 -12.24 -13.32 -9.59
C ILE A 97 -12.26 -14.46 -10.61
N GLU A 98 -13.14 -15.42 -10.40
CA GLU A 98 -13.50 -16.43 -11.40
C GLU A 98 -14.43 -15.80 -12.44
N LEU A 99 -14.09 -16.02 -13.70
CA LEU A 99 -14.83 -15.56 -14.86
C LEU A 99 -15.52 -16.72 -15.56
N ASP A 100 -16.47 -16.41 -16.44
CA ASP A 100 -17.19 -17.40 -17.24
C ASP A 100 -16.20 -18.30 -18.01
N PRO A 101 -16.16 -19.63 -17.71
CA PRO A 101 -15.21 -20.54 -18.33
C PRO A 101 -15.46 -20.73 -19.84
N ASN A 102 -16.65 -20.40 -20.35
CA ASN A 102 -16.93 -20.50 -21.78
C ASN A 102 -16.07 -19.55 -22.64
N GLU A 103 -15.51 -18.50 -22.04
CA GLU A 103 -14.59 -17.57 -22.72
C GLU A 103 -13.16 -18.14 -22.82
N ALA A 104 -12.87 -19.24 -22.13
CA ALA A 104 -11.59 -19.96 -22.22
C ALA A 104 -11.83 -21.48 -22.03
N PRO A 105 -12.49 -22.15 -23.00
CA PRO A 105 -12.95 -23.54 -22.85
C PRO A 105 -11.81 -24.56 -22.73
N ASP A 106 -10.65 -24.29 -23.34
CA ASP A 106 -9.47 -25.17 -23.30
C ASP A 106 -8.60 -24.96 -22.04
N SER A 107 -9.08 -24.14 -21.10
CA SER A 107 -8.38 -23.80 -19.87
C SER A 107 -8.95 -24.55 -18.68
N ARG A 108 -8.12 -24.74 -17.63
CA ARG A 108 -8.60 -25.19 -16.31
C ARG A 108 -9.66 -24.25 -15.72
N GLY A 109 -9.65 -22.99 -16.14
CA GLY A 109 -10.64 -21.98 -15.76
C GLY A 109 -10.18 -20.58 -16.18
N PHE A 110 -11.11 -19.64 -16.20
CA PHE A 110 -10.83 -18.26 -16.59
C PHE A 110 -10.85 -17.34 -15.38
N LEU A 111 -9.76 -16.60 -15.15
CA LEU A 111 -9.57 -15.79 -13.94
C LEU A 111 -9.22 -14.34 -14.27
N TYR A 112 -9.66 -13.41 -13.44
CA TYR A 112 -9.16 -12.05 -13.36
C TYR A 112 -8.39 -11.85 -12.06
N VAL A 113 -7.15 -11.36 -12.18
CA VAL A 113 -6.32 -10.96 -11.05
C VAL A 113 -6.26 -9.43 -11.01
N GLY A 114 -6.44 -8.86 -9.82
CA GLY A 114 -6.38 -7.42 -9.61
C GLY A 114 -5.72 -7.06 -8.28
N MET A 115 -5.30 -5.81 -8.13
CA MET A 115 -4.88 -5.23 -6.85
C MET A 115 -5.75 -4.04 -6.43
N THR A 116 -5.81 -3.80 -5.13
CA THR A 116 -6.62 -2.71 -4.57
C THR A 116 -6.12 -2.24 -3.21
N SER A 117 -6.31 -0.95 -2.92
CA SER A 117 -6.15 -0.36 -1.58
C SER A 117 -7.46 -0.24 -0.79
N LYS A 118 -8.59 -0.57 -1.42
CA LYS A 118 -9.88 -0.78 -0.75
C LYS A 118 -9.96 -2.19 -0.16
N PRO A 119 -10.90 -2.47 0.76
CA PRO A 119 -11.26 -3.84 1.08
C PRO A 119 -11.53 -4.65 -0.21
N PRO A 120 -10.91 -5.83 -0.40
CA PRO A 120 -11.12 -6.65 -1.60
C PRO A 120 -12.58 -6.94 -1.89
N GLU A 121 -13.40 -7.14 -0.87
CA GLU A 121 -14.83 -7.41 -0.95
C GLU A 121 -15.55 -6.27 -1.68
N VAL A 122 -15.26 -5.03 -1.27
CA VAL A 122 -15.81 -3.81 -1.90
C VAL A 122 -15.33 -3.70 -3.35
N ARG A 123 -14.05 -3.95 -3.60
CA ARG A 123 -13.48 -3.87 -4.96
C ARG A 123 -14.08 -4.90 -5.90
N VAL A 124 -14.26 -6.13 -5.43
CA VAL A 124 -14.89 -7.23 -6.18
C VAL A 124 -16.35 -6.90 -6.47
N GLU A 125 -17.07 -6.35 -5.48
CA GLU A 125 -18.45 -5.90 -5.65
C GLU A 125 -18.57 -4.81 -6.72
N GLU A 126 -17.63 -3.85 -6.75
CA GLU A 126 -17.57 -2.83 -7.82
C GLU A 126 -17.48 -3.46 -9.22
N HIS A 127 -16.76 -4.58 -9.38
CA HIS A 127 -16.75 -5.33 -10.64
C HIS A 127 -18.07 -6.06 -10.88
N ARG A 128 -18.64 -6.70 -9.87
CA ARG A 128 -19.90 -7.44 -10.00
C ARG A 128 -21.05 -6.55 -10.48
N VAL A 129 -21.25 -5.39 -9.84
CA VAL A 129 -22.36 -4.47 -10.16
C VAL A 129 -22.07 -3.51 -11.30
N GLY A 130 -20.84 -3.51 -11.81
CA GLY A 130 -20.45 -2.58 -12.87
C GLY A 130 -20.41 -1.13 -12.40
N GLN A 131 -19.90 -0.88 -11.19
CA GLN A 131 -19.92 0.45 -10.55
C GLN A 131 -19.34 1.56 -11.45
N ARG A 132 -19.98 2.73 -11.40
CA ARG A 132 -19.54 3.97 -12.06
C ARG A 132 -19.53 5.13 -11.06
N ILE A 133 -18.67 6.11 -11.31
CA ILE A 133 -18.67 7.41 -10.61
C ILE A 133 -18.80 8.48 -11.69
N GLY A 134 -20.01 9.02 -11.87
CA GLY A 134 -20.35 9.85 -13.01
C GLY A 134 -20.06 9.12 -14.33
N PRO A 135 -19.35 9.73 -15.30
CA PRO A 135 -19.01 9.07 -16.56
C PRO A 135 -17.90 8.01 -16.40
N ARG A 136 -17.11 8.07 -15.32
CA ARG A 136 -15.91 7.24 -15.13
C ARG A 136 -16.28 5.84 -14.64
N ARG A 137 -15.76 4.84 -15.35
CA ARG A 137 -15.82 3.44 -14.93
C ARG A 137 -14.77 3.15 -13.85
N THR A 138 -15.16 2.51 -12.75
CA THR A 138 -14.24 2.11 -11.67
C THR A 138 -13.89 0.63 -11.71
N HIS A 139 -14.51 -0.15 -12.61
CA HIS A 139 -14.32 -1.58 -12.78
C HIS A 139 -13.66 -1.97 -14.12
N SER A 140 -13.26 -3.22 -14.24
CA SER A 140 -12.76 -3.87 -15.46
C SER A 140 -13.94 -4.43 -16.25
N LEU A 141 -14.06 -4.11 -17.54
CA LEU A 141 -15.17 -4.60 -18.37
C LEU A 141 -15.22 -6.11 -18.40
N LYS A 142 -14.08 -6.77 -18.61
CA LYS A 142 -14.03 -8.24 -18.68
C LYS A 142 -14.44 -8.87 -17.35
N ALA A 143 -13.93 -8.32 -16.24
CA ALA A 143 -14.26 -8.81 -14.91
C ALA A 143 -15.75 -8.62 -14.55
N HIS A 144 -16.37 -7.54 -15.03
CA HIS A 144 -17.81 -7.30 -14.85
C HIS A 144 -18.66 -8.19 -15.76
N ARG A 145 -18.36 -8.18 -17.07
CA ARG A 145 -19.16 -8.88 -18.10
C ARG A 145 -19.23 -10.39 -17.86
N HIS A 146 -18.14 -10.98 -17.40
CA HIS A 146 -18.02 -12.43 -17.23
C HIS A 146 -17.92 -12.82 -15.75
N PHE A 147 -18.36 -11.98 -14.81
CA PHE A 147 -18.23 -12.25 -13.39
C PHE A 147 -18.95 -13.55 -12.99
N VAL A 148 -18.25 -14.47 -12.34
CA VAL A 148 -18.87 -15.64 -11.69
C VAL A 148 -18.83 -15.48 -10.18
N ARG A 149 -17.63 -15.43 -9.57
CA ARG A 149 -17.45 -15.30 -8.12
C ARG A 149 -16.03 -14.89 -7.73
N ARG A 150 -15.82 -14.48 -6.47
CA ARG A 150 -14.48 -14.31 -5.90
C ARG A 150 -13.86 -15.66 -5.51
N ARG A 151 -12.55 -15.80 -5.71
CA ARG A 151 -11.76 -17.00 -5.37
C ARG A 151 -10.72 -16.71 -4.30
N THR A 152 -11.17 -16.55 -3.06
CA THR A 152 -10.30 -16.30 -1.89
C THR A 152 -9.28 -17.41 -1.64
N ASP A 153 -9.56 -18.63 -2.10
CA ASP A 153 -8.66 -19.79 -2.06
C ASP A 153 -7.41 -19.61 -2.95
N LEU A 154 -7.50 -18.76 -3.98
CA LEU A 154 -6.42 -18.48 -4.92
C LEU A 154 -5.67 -17.16 -4.60
N GLU A 155 -6.11 -16.41 -3.58
CA GLU A 155 -5.56 -15.11 -3.24
C GLU A 155 -4.32 -15.20 -2.33
N PRO A 156 -3.31 -14.36 -2.53
CA PRO A 156 -2.25 -14.19 -1.55
C PRO A 156 -2.80 -13.65 -0.23
N LYS A 157 -2.55 -14.36 0.89
CA LYS A 157 -3.04 -13.94 2.21
C LYS A 157 -2.32 -12.71 2.78
N ARG A 158 -1.09 -12.44 2.33
CA ARG A 158 -0.28 -11.32 2.82
C ARG A 158 -0.80 -9.97 2.31
N LYS A 159 -0.61 -8.92 3.13
CA LYS A 159 -0.85 -7.54 2.73
C LYS A 159 0.41 -6.91 2.14
N PHE A 160 0.23 -5.85 1.36
CA PHE A 160 1.29 -5.12 0.68
C PHE A 160 1.28 -3.66 1.11
N PHE A 161 2.47 -3.12 1.39
CA PHE A 161 2.60 -1.77 1.94
C PHE A 161 2.99 -0.71 0.91
N SER A 162 3.03 -1.08 -0.37
CA SER A 162 3.21 -0.15 -1.48
C SER A 162 2.47 -0.65 -2.71
N SER A 163 2.04 0.28 -3.57
CA SER A 163 1.43 -0.07 -4.85
C SER A 163 2.40 -0.91 -5.69
N GLU A 164 3.69 -0.58 -5.67
CA GLU A 164 4.71 -1.32 -6.42
C GLU A 164 4.85 -2.78 -5.93
N SER A 165 4.88 -3.00 -4.62
CA SER A 165 4.92 -4.36 -4.08
C SER A 165 3.64 -5.15 -4.39
N ALA A 166 2.49 -4.48 -4.42
CA ALA A 166 1.21 -5.07 -4.80
C ALA A 166 1.17 -5.43 -6.28
N LEU A 167 1.65 -4.55 -7.18
CA LEU A 167 1.74 -4.80 -8.62
C LEU A 167 2.64 -6.02 -8.92
N ARG A 168 3.80 -6.11 -8.26
CA ARG A 168 4.67 -7.29 -8.41
C ARG A 168 3.98 -8.57 -7.94
N ALA A 169 3.24 -8.49 -6.84
CA ALA A 169 2.49 -9.63 -6.34
C ALA A 169 1.30 -10.02 -7.23
N GLU A 170 0.65 -9.04 -7.86
CA GLU A 170 -0.39 -9.25 -8.85
C GLU A 170 0.15 -10.03 -10.05
N SER A 171 1.27 -9.58 -10.63
CA SER A 171 1.94 -10.29 -11.74
C SER A 171 2.45 -11.68 -11.32
N ALA A 172 3.03 -11.82 -10.13
CA ALA A 172 3.47 -13.12 -9.63
C ALA A 172 2.29 -14.09 -9.42
N THR A 173 1.14 -13.58 -8.95
CA THR A 173 -0.08 -14.37 -8.77
C THR A 173 -0.60 -14.86 -10.11
N ARG A 174 -0.60 -13.99 -11.13
CA ARG A 174 -0.93 -14.36 -12.51
C ARG A 174 -0.03 -15.50 -13.01
N ILE A 175 1.28 -15.33 -12.97
CA ILE A 175 2.25 -16.35 -13.45
C ILE A 175 2.00 -17.69 -12.75
N ALA A 176 1.80 -17.67 -11.43
CA ALA A 176 1.57 -18.88 -10.65
C ALA A 176 0.23 -19.57 -10.99
N LEU A 177 -0.78 -18.83 -11.45
CA LEU A 177 -2.06 -19.38 -11.89
C LEU A 177 -1.98 -19.90 -13.32
N GLU A 178 -1.30 -19.18 -14.22
CA GLU A 178 -1.05 -19.64 -15.60
C GLU A 178 -0.24 -20.95 -15.61
N ALA A 179 0.78 -21.07 -14.76
CA ALA A 179 1.54 -22.32 -14.58
C ALA A 179 0.68 -23.50 -14.06
N LYS A 180 -0.49 -23.23 -13.48
CA LYS A 180 -1.45 -24.25 -13.03
C LYS A 180 -2.51 -24.59 -14.09
N GLY A 181 -2.40 -24.02 -15.30
CA GLY A 181 -3.29 -24.24 -16.43
C GLY A 181 -4.50 -23.31 -16.49
N PHE A 182 -4.52 -22.22 -15.72
CA PHE A 182 -5.59 -21.21 -15.82
C PHE A 182 -5.28 -20.19 -16.91
N THR A 183 -6.31 -19.68 -17.56
CA THR A 183 -6.21 -18.46 -18.38
C THR A 183 -6.47 -17.28 -17.47
N VAL A 184 -5.57 -16.29 -17.48
CA VAL A 184 -5.63 -15.17 -16.57
C VAL A 184 -5.60 -13.84 -17.32
N ILE A 185 -6.46 -12.90 -16.91
CA ILE A 185 -6.41 -11.49 -17.31
C ILE A 185 -6.11 -10.58 -16.11
N GLY A 186 -5.56 -9.40 -16.38
CA GLY A 186 -5.02 -8.50 -15.34
C GLY A 186 -3.57 -8.83 -14.96
N GLY A 187 -2.98 -8.11 -14.00
CA GLY A 187 -1.62 -8.36 -13.51
C GLY A 187 -0.51 -8.31 -14.55
N THR A 188 -0.65 -7.53 -15.62
CA THR A 188 0.30 -7.47 -16.74
C THR A 188 1.42 -6.44 -16.54
N GLU A 189 1.23 -5.49 -15.63
CA GLU A 189 2.02 -4.27 -15.49
C GLU A 189 3.49 -4.52 -15.13
N ARG A 190 3.79 -5.66 -14.50
CA ARG A 190 5.14 -6.07 -14.09
C ARG A 190 5.57 -7.41 -14.66
N LEU A 191 4.92 -7.88 -15.73
CA LEU A 191 5.42 -9.03 -16.48
C LEU A 191 6.73 -8.66 -17.21
N PRO A 192 7.66 -9.61 -17.39
CA PRO A 192 8.77 -9.44 -18.33
C PRO A 192 8.19 -9.05 -19.69
N LYS A 193 8.76 -8.04 -20.34
CA LYS A 193 8.46 -7.79 -21.75
C LYS A 193 9.15 -8.88 -22.55
N GLU A 194 8.38 -9.62 -23.34
CA GLU A 194 8.90 -10.53 -24.36
C GLU A 194 9.68 -9.78 -25.44
#